data_AF-A0AAW1RMF8-F1
#
_entry.id   AF-A0AAW1RMF8-F1
#
_cell.length_a   1.000
_cell.length_b   1.000
_cell.length_c   1.000
_cell.angle_alpha   90.00
_cell.angle_beta   90.00
_cell.angle_gamma   90.00
#
_symmetry.space_group_name_H-M   'P 1'
#
loop_
_entity.id
_entity.type
_entity.pdbx_description
1 polymer ?
#
loop_
_entity_poly.entity_id
_entity_poly.type
_entity_poly.pdbx_seq_one_letter_code
_entity_poly.pdbx_strand_id
1 'polypeptide(L)' 'MSTDSFTKRERGEETAHFKREEARMLQDLLNKVKKSADQGDTAGAAAARSADRESLKKLVGKYNMSDADLDAVVAWKHA' A
#
# COMPACT_ATOMS: atom_id res chain seq x y z
N MET A 1 -10.35 8.51 -55.26
CA MET A 1 -10.64 8.99 -53.89
C MET A 1 -9.91 8.08 -52.91
N SER A 2 -8.99 8.63 -52.11
CA SER A 2 -7.97 7.89 -51.35
C SER A 2 -8.52 7.09 -50.18
N THR A 3 -8.67 5.78 -50.37
CA THR A 3 -8.89 4.76 -49.32
C THR A 3 -7.83 4.85 -48.21
N ASP A 4 -6.56 5.12 -48.56
CA ASP A 4 -5.44 5.28 -47.60
C ASP A 4 -5.65 6.37 -46.53
N SER A 5 -6.35 7.46 -46.88
CA SER A 5 -6.60 8.55 -45.94
C SER A 5 -7.62 8.17 -44.87
N PHE A 6 -8.59 7.33 -45.25
CA PHE A 6 -9.62 6.81 -44.37
C PHE A 6 -9.03 5.79 -43.39
N THR A 7 -8.18 4.89 -43.89
CA THR A 7 -7.49 3.87 -43.06
C THR A 7 -6.50 4.50 -42.07
N LYS A 8 -5.85 5.60 -42.43
CA LYS A 8 -4.99 6.36 -41.49
C LYS A 8 -5.81 7.02 -40.38
N ARG A 9 -7.01 7.53 -40.70
CA ARG A 9 -7.88 8.15 -39.71
C ARG A 9 -8.41 7.13 -38.71
N GLU A 10 -8.91 5.98 -39.20
CA GLU A 10 -9.36 4.88 -38.34
C GLU A 10 -8.25 4.39 -37.41
N ARG A 11 -7.03 4.16 -37.91
CA ARG A 11 -5.90 3.77 -37.03
C ARG A 11 -5.57 4.84 -36.00
N GLY A 12 -5.69 6.11 -36.35
CA GLY A 12 -5.46 7.22 -35.41
C GLY A 12 -6.49 7.23 -34.28
N GLU A 13 -7.75 7.02 -34.62
CA GLU A 13 -8.87 6.94 -33.66
C GLU A 13 -8.75 5.69 -32.77
N GLU A 14 -8.43 4.52 -33.34
CA GLU A 14 -8.16 3.30 -32.58
C GLU A 14 -6.97 3.48 -31.62
N THR A 15 -5.86 4.04 -32.10
CA THR A 15 -4.68 4.28 -31.27
C THR A 15 -5.00 5.22 -30.11
N ALA A 16 -5.78 6.27 -30.36
CA ALA A 16 -6.20 7.19 -29.30
C ALA A 16 -7.13 6.52 -28.29
N HIS A 17 -8.03 5.66 -28.75
CA HIS A 17 -8.92 4.87 -27.91
C HIS A 17 -8.14 3.89 -27.02
N PHE A 18 -7.26 3.07 -27.61
CA PHE A 18 -6.45 2.11 -26.86
C PHE A 18 -5.54 2.77 -25.85
N LYS A 19 -4.90 3.90 -26.20
CA LYS A 19 -4.09 4.65 -25.24
C LYS A 19 -4.87 5.14 -24.02
N ARG A 20 -6.13 5.54 -24.21
CA ARG A 20 -6.99 5.96 -23.08
C ARG A 20 -7.38 4.77 -22.20
N GLU A 21 -7.73 3.65 -22.80
CA GLU A 21 -8.08 2.43 -22.06
C GLU A 21 -6.87 1.83 -21.33
N GLU A 22 -5.69 1.80 -21.96
CA GLU A 22 -4.44 1.39 -21.31
C GLU A 22 -4.11 2.27 -20.11
N ALA A 23 -4.24 3.60 -20.24
CA ALA A 23 -4.02 4.52 -19.13
C ALA A 23 -4.99 4.24 -17.96
N ARG A 24 -6.26 3.95 -18.26
CA ARG A 24 -7.26 3.57 -17.25
C ARG A 24 -6.90 2.26 -16.56
N MET A 25 -6.52 1.24 -17.33
CA MET A 25 -6.12 -0.06 -16.78
C MET A 25 -4.87 0.04 -15.90
N LEU A 26 -3.89 0.85 -16.31
CA LEU A 26 -2.68 1.13 -15.52
C LEU A 26 -3.02 1.84 -14.21
N GLN A 27 -3.95 2.81 -14.24
CA GLN A 27 -4.42 3.49 -13.04
C GLN A 27 -5.09 2.51 -12.06
N ASP A 28 -5.92 1.60 -12.57
CA ASP A 28 -6.58 0.58 -11.74
C ASP A 28 -5.56 -0.41 -11.15
N LEU A 29 -4.52 -0.76 -11.90
CA LEU A 29 -3.43 -1.60 -11.40
C LEU A 29 -2.66 -0.90 -10.28
N LEU A 30 -2.29 0.37 -10.47
CA LEU A 30 -1.60 1.17 -9.44
C LEU A 30 -2.44 1.29 -8.17
N ASN A 31 -3.76 1.50 -8.31
CA ASN A 31 -4.68 1.56 -7.18
C ASN A 31 -4.73 0.23 -6.42
N LYS A 32 -4.69 -0.91 -7.12
CA LYS A 32 -4.64 -2.24 -6.48
C LYS A 32 -3.32 -2.47 -5.75
N VAL A 33 -2.19 -2.16 -6.40
CA VAL A 33 -0.86 -2.28 -5.78
C VAL A 33 -0.77 -1.42 -4.52
N LYS A 34 -1.25 -0.19 -4.58
CA LYS A 34 -1.34 0.69 -3.41
C LYS A 34 -2.17 0.06 -2.29
N LYS A 35 -3.38 -0.41 -2.58
CA LYS A 35 -4.23 -1.08 -1.58
C LYS A 35 -3.55 -2.30 -0.96
N SER A 36 -2.86 -3.11 -1.74
CA SER A 36 -2.13 -4.27 -1.24
C SER A 36 -0.93 -3.89 -0.39
N ALA A 37 -0.19 -2.83 -0.76
CA ALA A 37 0.89 -2.28 0.04
C ALA A 37 0.39 -1.71 1.38
N ASP A 38 -0.68 -0.91 1.33
CA ASP A 38 -1.31 -0.32 2.52
C ASP A 38 -1.88 -1.40 3.47
N GLN A 39 -2.40 -2.52 2.92
CA GLN A 39 -2.91 -3.64 3.72
C GLN A 39 -1.80 -4.49 4.35
N GLY A 40 -0.70 -4.72 3.63
CA GLY A 40 0.41 -5.56 4.08
C GLY A 40 1.14 -5.03 5.32
N ASP A 41 1.11 -3.72 5.55
CA ASP A 41 1.82 -3.10 6.67
C ASP A 41 1.04 -3.16 8.00
N THR A 42 -0.30 -3.30 7.95
CA THR A 42 -1.12 -3.27 9.18
C THR A 42 -0.94 -4.54 10.05
N ALA A 43 -0.89 -5.71 9.43
CA ALA A 43 -0.71 -6.99 10.13
C ALA A 43 0.74 -7.17 10.61
N GLY A 44 1.71 -6.77 9.78
CA GLY A 44 3.13 -6.77 10.16
C GLY A 44 3.42 -5.81 11.32
N ALA A 45 2.87 -4.60 11.28
CA ALA A 45 3.00 -3.63 12.36
C ALA A 45 2.33 -4.09 13.67
N ALA A 46 1.16 -4.74 13.60
CA ALA A 46 0.50 -5.31 14.78
C ALA A 46 1.32 -6.45 15.41
N ALA A 47 1.85 -7.35 14.58
CA ALA A 47 2.71 -8.44 15.04
C ALA A 47 4.01 -7.92 15.67
N ALA A 48 4.64 -6.91 15.05
CA ALA A 48 5.83 -6.26 15.58
C ALA A 48 5.57 -5.59 16.94
N ARG A 49 4.47 -4.83 17.07
CA ARG A 49 4.06 -4.21 18.34
C ARG A 49 3.84 -5.23 19.45
N SER A 50 3.22 -6.37 19.14
CA SER A 50 2.99 -7.46 20.10
C SER A 50 4.30 -8.09 20.57
N ALA A 51 5.20 -8.41 19.64
CA ALA A 51 6.52 -8.98 19.94
C ALA A 51 7.39 -8.01 20.76
N ASP A 52 7.31 -6.72 20.44
CA ASP A 52 8.01 -5.67 21.18
C ASP A 52 7.45 -5.50 22.59
N ARG A 53 6.13 -5.57 22.78
CA ARG A 53 5.50 -5.54 24.11
C ARG A 53 5.94 -6.70 24.98
N GLU A 54 5.99 -7.93 24.44
CA GLU A 54 6.48 -9.09 25.18
C GLU A 54 7.95 -8.97 25.56
N SER A 55 8.77 -8.48 24.63
CA SER A 55 10.20 -8.24 24.88
C SER A 55 10.41 -7.18 25.96
N LEU A 56 9.60 -6.11 25.93
CA LEU A 56 9.62 -5.06 26.94
C LEU A 56 9.21 -5.63 28.31
N LYS A 57 8.13 -6.41 28.40
CA LYS A 57 7.71 -7.08 29.65
C LYS A 57 8.80 -7.95 30.26
N LYS A 58 9.60 -8.67 29.45
CA LYS A 58 10.75 -9.44 29.94
C LYS A 58 11.85 -8.56 30.55
N LEU A 59 12.07 -7.38 29.98
CA LEU A 59 13.10 -6.44 30.42
C LEU A 59 12.67 -5.68 31.68
N VAL A 60 11.44 -5.17 31.68
CA VAL A 60 10.92 -4.30 32.74
C VAL A 60 10.08 -5.01 33.79
N GLY A 61 9.86 -6.31 33.65
CA GLY A 61 9.06 -7.11 34.60
C GLY A 61 9.59 -7.09 36.03
N LYS A 62 10.86 -6.74 36.23
CA LYS A 62 11.47 -6.53 37.56
C LYS A 62 11.06 -5.21 38.24
N TYR A 63 10.54 -4.26 37.47
CA TYR A 63 10.26 -2.89 37.92
C TYR A 63 8.77 -2.59 38.12
N ASN A 64 7.89 -3.60 38.05
CA ASN A 64 6.43 -3.44 38.22
C ASN A 64 5.84 -2.28 37.36
N MET A 65 6.31 -2.14 36.12
CA MET A 65 5.75 -1.15 35.19
C MET A 65 4.27 -1.43 34.92
N SER A 66 3.46 -0.37 34.87
CA SER A 66 2.05 -0.50 34.52
C SER A 66 1.89 -0.85 33.03
N ASP A 67 0.78 -1.51 32.66
CA ASP A 67 0.49 -1.79 31.25
C ASP A 67 0.33 -0.51 30.42
N ALA A 68 -0.09 0.60 31.05
CA ALA A 68 -0.19 1.90 30.39
C ALA A 68 1.18 2.46 30.01
N ASP A 69 2.17 2.34 30.89
CA ASP A 69 3.54 2.80 30.60
C ASP A 69 4.22 1.92 29.55
N LEU A 70 3.96 0.59 29.58
CA LEU A 70 4.41 -0.33 28.53
C LEU A 70 3.86 0.08 27.17
N ASP A 71 2.57 0.40 27.10
CA ASP A 71 1.92 0.82 25.87
C ASP A 71 2.43 2.19 25.39
N ALA A 72 2.73 3.12 26.29
CA ALA A 72 3.35 4.40 25.94
C ALA A 72 4.76 4.23 25.34
N VAL A 73 5.57 3.31 25.88
CA VAL A 73 6.91 3.02 25.37
C VAL A 73 6.87 2.32 24.01
N VAL A 74 5.96 1.34 23.84
CA VAL A 74 5.75 0.69 22.55
C VAL A 74 5.24 1.71 21.52
N ALA A 75 4.30 2.58 21.90
CA ALA A 75 3.82 3.65 21.05
C ALA A 75 4.95 4.62 20.64
N TRP A 76 5.83 5.02 21.56
CA TRP A 76 6.99 5.87 21.25
C TRP A 76 7.95 5.23 20.25
N LYS A 77 8.18 3.91 20.33
CA LYS A 77 9.06 3.18 19.41
C LYS A 77 8.49 3.11 17.98
N HIS A 78 7.17 3.11 17.84
CA HIS A 78 6.46 2.95 16.56
C HIS A 78 5.73 4.23 16.08
N ALA A 79 5.96 5.37 16.72
CA ALA A 79 5.48 6.69 16.32
C ALA A 79 6.39 7.28 15.24
#